data_AF-A0AAD9L388-F1
#
_entry.id   AF-A0AAD9L388-F1
#
_cell.length_a   1.000
_cell.length_b   1.000
_cell.length_c   1.000
_cell.angle_alpha   90.00
_cell.angle_beta   90.00
_cell.angle_gamma   90.00
#
_symmetry.space_group_name_H-M   'P 1'
#
loop_
_entity.id
_entity.type
_entity.pdbx_description
1 polymer ?
#
loop_
_entity_poly.entity_id
_entity_poly.type
_entity_poly.pdbx_seq_one_letter_code
_entity_poly.pdbx_strand_id
1 'polypeptide(L)'
;MWRVAAMEDGDEVTRDYIEGVTDPQLREIRLTPWQARLWTHLSYDQSEIDKQFSYRYKVHESIPNLDVKFPALPQEGRIKVYTDIDQISQYLTDKRFQFVEDTESADILWTREYLKDFK
;
A
#
# COMPACT_ATOMS: atom_id res chain seq x y z
N MET A 1 32.54 13.18 -10.66
CA MET A 1 33.14 13.62 -9.38
C MET A 1 34.07 14.76 -9.70
N TRP A 2 33.82 15.93 -9.12
CA TRP A 2 34.48 17.18 -9.47
C TRP A 2 35.31 17.66 -8.29
N ARG A 3 36.41 18.36 -8.59
CA ARG A 3 37.31 18.86 -7.56
C ARG A 3 36.61 19.98 -6.77
N VAL A 4 36.52 19.83 -5.45
CA VAL A 4 35.83 20.79 -4.58
C VAL A 4 36.74 21.89 -4.01
N ALA A 5 38.07 21.74 -4.09
CA ALA A 5 39.06 22.71 -3.63
C ALA A 5 40.34 22.68 -4.49
N ALA A 6 41.17 23.74 -4.47
CA ALA A 6 42.49 23.68 -5.09
C ALA A 6 43.38 22.63 -4.39
N MET A 7 44.30 22.00 -5.13
CA MET A 7 45.20 20.96 -4.62
C MET A 7 46.60 21.16 -5.19
N GLU A 8 47.62 20.85 -4.39
CA GLU A 8 49.04 20.83 -4.76
C GLU A 8 49.55 19.41 -4.98
N ASP A 9 50.77 19.28 -5.50
CA ASP A 9 51.41 17.99 -5.71
C ASP A 9 51.75 17.31 -4.38
N GLY A 10 51.31 16.07 -4.20
CA GLY A 10 51.44 15.32 -2.95
C GLY A 10 50.24 15.40 -2.00
N ASP A 11 49.20 16.19 -2.32
CA ASP A 11 47.99 16.26 -1.50
C ASP A 11 47.18 14.95 -1.53
N GLU A 12 46.58 14.61 -0.40
CA GLU A 12 45.68 13.45 -0.28
C GLU A 12 44.32 13.74 -0.92
N VAL A 13 43.88 12.85 -1.82
CA VAL A 13 42.56 12.94 -2.46
C VAL A 13 41.55 12.17 -1.61
N THR A 14 40.59 12.89 -1.03
CA THR A 14 39.46 12.29 -0.30
C THR A 14 38.16 12.42 -1.10
N ARG A 15 37.22 11.50 -0.85
CA ARG A 15 35.90 11.49 -1.50
C ARG A 15 34.81 11.62 -0.44
N ASP A 16 33.86 12.52 -0.69
CA ASP A 16 32.59 12.52 0.03
C ASP A 16 31.61 11.48 -0.55
N TYR A 17 31.27 10.47 0.23
CA TYR A 17 30.31 9.43 -0.17
C TYR A 17 28.85 9.88 -0.05
N ILE A 18 28.59 11.01 0.60
CA ILE A 18 27.24 11.56 0.81
C ILE A 18 27.11 12.96 0.19
N GLU A 19 27.79 13.15 -0.93
CA GLU A 19 27.69 14.34 -1.77
C GLU A 19 26.21 14.64 -2.14
N GLY A 20 25.82 15.91 -2.13
CA GLY A 20 24.46 16.35 -2.50
C GLY A 20 23.43 16.35 -1.36
N VAL A 21 23.80 15.92 -0.15
CA VAL A 21 22.95 16.06 1.04
C VAL A 21 23.08 17.49 1.58
N THR A 22 22.05 18.30 1.33
CA THR A 22 22.01 19.71 1.74
C THR A 22 21.54 19.90 3.18
N ASP A 23 20.72 18.99 3.69
CA ASP A 23 20.27 18.99 5.09
C ASP A 23 21.42 18.56 6.02
N PRO A 24 21.88 19.45 6.93
CA PRO A 24 22.98 19.13 7.84
C PRO A 24 22.68 17.95 8.78
N GLN A 25 21.47 17.85 9.32
CA GLN A 25 21.11 16.77 10.24
C GLN A 25 21.08 15.43 9.50
N LEU A 26 20.46 15.40 8.32
CA LEU A 26 20.42 14.20 7.49
C LEU A 26 21.83 13.76 7.06
N ARG A 27 22.71 14.72 6.77
CA ARG A 27 24.11 14.44 6.41
C ARG A 27 24.83 13.75 7.57
N GLU A 28 24.69 14.28 8.78
CA GLU A 28 25.30 13.69 9.97
C GLU A 28 24.75 12.28 10.25
N ILE A 29 23.44 12.06 10.10
CA ILE A 29 22.81 10.74 10.26
C ILE A 29 23.43 9.74 9.28
N ARG A 30 23.60 10.14 8.02
CA ARG A 30 24.20 9.30 6.99
C ARG A 30 25.68 9.00 7.21
N LEU A 31 26.41 9.81 7.98
CA LEU A 31 27.82 9.56 8.35
C LEU A 31 27.98 8.56 9.49
N THR A 32 26.92 8.25 10.24
CA THR A 32 26.97 7.33 11.41
C THR A 32 27.75 6.01 11.16
N PRO A 33 27.68 5.35 9.98
CA PRO A 33 28.45 4.14 9.72
C PRO A 33 29.98 4.32 9.71
N TRP A 34 30.47 5.53 9.41
CA TRP A 34 31.90 5.85 9.35
C TRP A 34 32.36 6.70 10.54
N GLN A 35 31.46 7.47 11.15
CA GLN A 35 31.73 8.35 12.27
C GLN A 35 30.67 8.07 13.34
N ALA A 36 31.00 7.16 14.26
CA ALA A 36 30.10 6.82 15.35
C ALA A 36 29.73 8.07 16.15
N ARG A 37 28.43 8.34 16.27
CA ARG A 37 27.88 9.45 17.04
C ARG A 37 26.73 8.97 17.90
N LEU A 38 26.63 9.57 19.07
CA LEU A 38 25.52 9.36 19.98
C LEU A 38 24.41 10.36 19.67
N TRP A 39 23.22 9.84 19.40
CA TRP A 39 22.03 10.60 19.02
C TRP A 39 21.10 10.88 20.21
N THR A 40 21.66 10.95 21.42
CA THR A 40 20.91 11.05 22.69
C THR A 40 20.16 12.38 22.86
N HIS A 41 20.44 13.37 22.02
CA HIS A 41 19.76 14.66 22.00
C HIS A 41 18.50 14.66 21.10
N LEU A 42 18.29 13.63 20.29
CA LEU A 42 17.09 13.49 19.46
C LEU A 42 16.01 12.75 20.25
N SER A 43 14.78 13.23 20.14
CA SER A 43 13.61 12.50 20.61
C SER A 43 13.40 11.25 19.75
N TYR A 44 13.05 10.15 20.39
CA TYR A 44 12.63 8.89 19.77
C TYR A 44 11.11 8.69 19.88
N ASP A 45 10.37 9.75 20.23
CA ASP A 45 8.93 9.70 20.39
C ASP A 45 8.26 9.56 19.01
N GLN A 46 7.46 8.50 18.87
CA GLN A 46 6.66 8.32 17.67
C GLN A 46 5.40 9.19 17.77
N SER A 47 5.32 10.25 16.96
CA SER A 47 4.10 11.04 16.79
C SER A 47 3.16 10.38 15.79
N GLU A 48 1.85 10.43 16.06
CA GLU A 48 0.85 10.07 15.05
C GLU A 48 0.97 11.00 13.84
N ILE A 49 0.87 10.44 12.63
CA ILE A 49 0.91 11.20 11.39
C ILE A 49 -0.32 12.13 11.34
N ASP A 50 -0.12 13.35 10.85
CA ASP A 50 -1.23 14.32 10.71
C ASP A 50 -2.39 13.70 9.93
N LYS A 51 -3.59 13.85 10.49
CA LYS A 51 -4.81 13.38 9.86
C LYS A 51 -4.97 13.98 8.47
N GLN A 52 -4.57 15.25 8.24
CA GLN A 52 -4.66 15.84 6.91
C GLN A 52 -3.78 15.12 5.89
N PHE A 53 -2.55 14.73 6.28
CA PHE A 53 -1.70 13.87 5.46
C PHE A 53 -2.41 12.54 5.17
N SER A 54 -3.01 11.92 6.20
CA SER A 54 -3.73 10.64 6.02
C SER A 54 -4.95 10.75 5.09
N TYR A 55 -5.68 11.85 5.10
CA TYR A 55 -6.87 12.06 4.26
C TYR A 55 -6.51 12.44 2.83
N ARG A 56 -5.41 13.17 2.62
CA ARG A 56 -4.98 13.61 1.29
C ARG A 56 -4.71 12.45 0.32
N TYR A 57 -4.24 11.32 0.83
CA TYR A 57 -3.90 10.15 0.02
C TYR A 57 -4.96 9.05 0.08
N LYS A 58 -6.10 9.29 0.74
CA LYS A 58 -7.22 8.35 0.76
C LYS A 58 -8.29 8.81 -0.24
N VAL A 59 -8.69 7.89 -1.11
CA VAL A 59 -9.92 8.06 -1.90
C VAL A 59 -11.09 8.05 -0.92
N HIS A 60 -11.93 9.09 -0.98
CA HIS A 60 -13.13 9.17 -0.15
C HIS A 60 -14.19 8.28 -0.79
N GLU A 61 -14.42 7.11 -0.23
CA GLU A 61 -15.48 6.22 -0.68
C GLU A 61 -16.81 6.61 -0.01
N SER A 62 -17.90 6.60 -0.79
CA SER A 62 -19.24 6.76 -0.25
C SER A 62 -19.66 5.51 0.52
N ILE A 63 -20.33 5.69 1.64
CA ILE A 63 -20.94 4.59 2.40
C ILE A 63 -22.05 3.98 1.52
N PRO A 64 -22.21 2.64 1.48
CA PRO A 64 -23.32 2.01 0.76
C PRO A 64 -24.67 2.49 1.31
N ASN A 65 -25.68 2.53 0.44
CA ASN A 65 -27.04 2.87 0.84
C ASN A 65 -27.64 1.76 1.71
N LEU A 66 -27.83 2.04 3.01
CA LEU A 66 -28.35 1.10 3.99
C LEU A 66 -29.85 0.84 3.86
N ASP A 67 -30.58 1.70 3.12
CA ASP A 67 -32.02 1.55 2.90
C ASP A 67 -32.34 0.58 1.76
N VAL A 68 -31.34 0.14 1.00
CA VAL A 68 -31.50 -0.84 -0.08
C VAL A 68 -31.77 -2.21 0.52
N LYS A 69 -32.92 -2.79 0.21
CA LYS A 69 -33.27 -4.16 0.57
C LYS A 69 -32.63 -5.13 -0.42
N PHE A 70 -31.76 -5.99 0.07
CA PHE A 70 -31.18 -7.07 -0.73
C PHE A 70 -32.14 -8.25 -0.82
N PRO A 71 -32.22 -8.92 -1.98
CA PRO A 71 -32.96 -10.17 -2.10
C PRO A 71 -32.35 -11.24 -1.18
N ALA A 72 -33.19 -12.07 -0.59
CA ALA A 72 -32.72 -13.24 0.16
C ALA A 72 -32.13 -14.27 -0.81
N LEU A 73 -31.20 -15.09 -0.33
CA LEU A 73 -30.69 -16.22 -1.10
C LEU A 73 -31.85 -17.15 -1.50
N PRO A 74 -31.77 -17.80 -2.68
CA PRO A 74 -32.76 -18.79 -3.09
C PRO A 74 -32.94 -19.85 -2.00
N GLN A 75 -34.18 -20.07 -1.54
CA GLN A 75 -34.49 -21.12 -0.57
C GLN A 75 -34.52 -22.51 -1.21
N GLU A 76 -34.73 -22.56 -2.51
CA GLU A 76 -34.80 -23.79 -3.30
C GLU A 76 -33.79 -23.73 -4.45
N GLY A 77 -33.15 -24.86 -4.73
CA GLY A 77 -32.11 -24.98 -5.76
C GLY A 77 -30.69 -24.86 -5.24
N ARG A 78 -29.74 -24.79 -6.18
CA ARG A 78 -28.32 -24.55 -5.88
C ARG A 78 -28.05 -23.05 -5.98
N ILE A 79 -27.23 -22.54 -5.07
CA ILE A 79 -26.77 -21.16 -5.06
C ILE A 79 -25.78 -20.97 -6.21
N LYS A 80 -26.09 -20.07 -7.13
CA LYS A 80 -25.26 -19.77 -8.28
C LYS A 80 -24.14 -18.82 -7.89
N VAL A 81 -22.91 -19.20 -8.18
CA VAL A 81 -21.71 -18.44 -7.83
C VAL A 81 -20.94 -18.11 -9.10
N TYR A 82 -20.67 -16.83 -9.31
CA TYR A 82 -19.68 -16.38 -10.29
C TYR A 82 -18.39 -16.03 -9.55
N THR A 83 -17.24 -16.44 -10.11
CA THR A 83 -15.93 -16.05 -9.57
C THR A 83 -14.87 -15.98 -10.67
N ASP A 84 -13.99 -14.98 -10.58
CA ASP A 84 -12.79 -14.84 -11.41
C ASP A 84 -11.54 -15.43 -10.73
N ILE A 85 -11.72 -16.13 -9.60
CA ILE A 85 -10.65 -16.59 -8.72
C ILE A 85 -10.55 -18.12 -8.79
N ASP A 86 -9.46 -18.62 -9.38
CA ASP A 86 -9.21 -20.06 -9.55
C ASP A 86 -9.25 -20.84 -8.22
N GLN A 87 -8.80 -20.23 -7.12
CA GLN A 87 -8.84 -20.88 -5.82
C GLN A 87 -10.29 -21.13 -5.35
N ILE A 88 -11.21 -20.21 -5.63
CA ILE A 88 -12.61 -20.39 -5.21
C ILE A 88 -13.26 -21.50 -6.02
N SER A 89 -13.02 -21.54 -7.35
CA SER A 89 -13.52 -22.62 -8.20
C SER A 89 -12.92 -23.98 -7.82
N GLN A 90 -11.67 -24.02 -7.35
CA GLN A 90 -11.00 -25.25 -6.92
C GLN A 90 -11.48 -25.78 -5.57
N TYR A 91 -11.76 -24.90 -4.60
CA TYR A 91 -12.00 -25.32 -3.21
C TYR A 91 -13.46 -25.24 -2.74
N LEU A 92 -14.35 -24.53 -3.45
CA LEU A 92 -15.78 -24.52 -3.14
C LEU A 92 -16.47 -25.75 -3.77
N THR A 93 -16.30 -26.91 -3.13
CA THR A 93 -16.78 -28.21 -3.65
C THR A 93 -18.13 -28.64 -3.08
N ASP A 94 -18.77 -27.82 -2.25
CA ASP A 94 -20.05 -28.15 -1.63
C ASP A 94 -21.18 -28.14 -2.69
N LYS A 95 -21.99 -29.21 -2.72
CA LYS A 95 -23.07 -29.45 -3.70
C LYS A 95 -24.18 -28.41 -3.66
N ARG A 96 -24.24 -27.59 -2.60
CA ARG A 96 -25.17 -26.46 -2.47
C ARG A 96 -24.84 -25.34 -3.46
N PHE A 97 -23.62 -25.28 -3.96
CA PHE A 97 -23.17 -24.26 -4.91
C PHE A 97 -23.13 -24.80 -6.33
N GLN A 98 -23.38 -23.91 -7.27
CA GLN A 98 -23.26 -24.15 -8.71
C GLN A 98 -22.51 -22.97 -9.32
N PHE A 99 -21.43 -23.26 -10.05
CA PHE A 99 -20.72 -22.20 -10.77
C PHE A 99 -21.47 -21.78 -12.03
N VAL A 100 -21.48 -20.48 -12.28
CA VAL A 100 -22.00 -19.85 -13.50
C VAL A 100 -20.93 -18.99 -14.15
N GLU A 101 -21.02 -18.83 -15.47
CA GLU A 101 -20.03 -18.08 -16.27
C GLU A 101 -20.36 -16.59 -16.39
N ASP A 102 -21.60 -16.20 -16.06
CA ASP A 102 -22.08 -14.83 -16.16
C ASP A 102 -22.42 -14.24 -14.79
N THR A 103 -22.17 -12.94 -14.63
CA THR A 103 -22.46 -12.19 -13.39
C THR A 103 -23.95 -11.95 -13.18
N GLU A 104 -24.73 -11.83 -14.25
CA GLU A 104 -26.14 -11.44 -14.21
C GLU A 104 -27.05 -12.54 -13.64
N SER A 105 -26.71 -13.81 -13.87
CA SER A 105 -27.46 -14.96 -13.39
C SER A 105 -26.96 -15.51 -12.05
N ALA A 106 -25.89 -14.93 -11.51
CA ALA A 106 -25.28 -15.35 -10.25
C ALA A 106 -26.05 -14.80 -9.04
N ASP A 107 -26.20 -15.64 -8.01
CA ASP A 107 -26.72 -15.22 -6.70
C ASP A 107 -25.60 -14.61 -5.83
N ILE A 108 -24.36 -15.05 -6.05
CA ILE A 108 -23.16 -14.58 -5.36
C ILE A 108 -22.09 -14.21 -6.40
N LEU A 109 -21.59 -12.98 -6.28
CA LEU A 109 -20.40 -12.51 -7.00
C LEU A 109 -19.18 -12.58 -6.08
N TRP A 110 -18.22 -13.43 -6.40
CA TRP A 110 -16.95 -13.53 -5.68
C TRP A 110 -15.80 -13.11 -6.59
N THR A 111 -15.55 -11.80 -6.64
CA THR A 111 -14.60 -11.21 -7.58
C THR A 111 -13.46 -10.47 -6.87
N ARG A 112 -12.30 -10.36 -7.54
CA ARG A 112 -11.23 -9.44 -7.13
C ARG A 112 -11.49 -8.00 -7.55
N GLU A 113 -12.31 -7.83 -8.58
CA GLU A 113 -12.66 -6.52 -9.10
C GLU A 113 -13.56 -5.77 -8.12
N TYR A 114 -13.34 -4.46 -8.03
CA TYR A 114 -14.21 -3.59 -7.26
C TYR A 114 -15.55 -3.42 -7.99
N LEU A 115 -16.62 -3.93 -7.40
CA LEU A 115 -17.98 -3.68 -7.84
C LEU A 115 -18.36 -2.24 -7.44
N LYS A 116 -18.28 -1.32 -8.41
CA LYS A 116 -18.52 0.11 -8.21
C LYS A 116 -19.43 0.63 -9.30
N ASP A 117 -20.69 0.87 -8.96
CA ASP A 117 -21.70 1.47 -9.85
C ASP A 117 -21.62 3.01 -9.80
N PHE A 118 -20.43 3.58 -9.92
CA PHE A 118 -20.28 5.03 -9.81
C PHE A 118 -20.87 5.75 -11.04
N LYS A 119 -21.82 6.65 -10.78
CA LYS A 119 -22.03 7.88 -11.57
C LYS A 119 -21.29 9.03 -10.92
#